data_AF-A0A964W420-F1
#
_entry.id   AF-A0A964W420-F1
#
_cell.length_a   1.000
_cell.length_b   1.000
_cell.length_c   1.000
_cell.angle_alpha   90.00
_cell.angle_beta   90.00
_cell.angle_gamma   90.00
#
_symmetry.space_group_name_H-M   'P 1'
#
loop_
_entity.id
_entity.type
_entity.pdbx_description
1 polymer ?
#
loop_
_entity_poly.entity_id
_entity_poly.type
_entity_poly.pdbx_seq_one_letter_code
_entity_poly.pdbx_strand_id
1 'polypeptide(L)'
;MVRKIKFPLIMNKDVEVRTIEDLKRYFDIERVTEYFLNGKLKTWLEQRNYNNEINLIKELEDYKDKKQIPNKLCEIFDVEYKVDIDILEMKNKIKRENLLKQFTDDEKWLEKIDYIAFNQEELEQMLNNNKEKYKKCYLCGEEFKVFDKIKNITYIGVNTATLKINSNASLFDAKVNNIRFENVKITSDTNIDAKIEEYKKLNIDYEKINLKNMQDIKYCKTVTDGLRSISGSPNTLIDYMGNVHVLGNTANGEGYIPNFDAPIIDVEYQIALCVALDKNGKVYQWGNLGYDFPAVPKDLPKINQIATNYKKIVIAIDEFGKLHWWGGYGSERIFLGDYYHKENWKVMPDIKSKIVQVETHGSIVLALDEFGKVYSWGYYREYTWSQPNKIHDIPNGLPVIKKIALGMDKSVLALDENGMVHSWGEKYEGSPIIPNDLPFIVDITFFNERDIPLALDESGKVHILGGPKDSLKFYSNKIENFKNLPKLKYLYSAGGIDEFGNLYNVNRIEERLKVMIPYR
;
A
#
# COMPACT_ATOMS: atom_id res chain seq x y z
N MET A 1 54.35 -22.61 12.63
CA MET A 1 54.56 -21.53 11.63
C MET A 1 53.64 -21.79 10.44
N VAL A 2 52.59 -20.98 10.28
CA VAL A 2 51.73 -21.05 9.09
C VAL A 2 52.54 -20.55 7.91
N ARG A 3 52.79 -21.38 6.89
CA ARG A 3 53.42 -20.94 5.63
C ARG A 3 52.48 -19.91 4.99
N LYS A 4 52.82 -18.62 5.07
CA LYS A 4 52.11 -17.57 4.33
C LYS A 4 52.28 -17.85 2.84
N ILE A 5 51.19 -18.17 2.15
CA ILE A 5 51.18 -18.39 0.70
C ILE A 5 51.47 -17.03 0.03
N LYS A 6 52.57 -16.95 -0.74
CA LYS A 6 52.93 -15.75 -1.48
C LYS A 6 52.06 -15.65 -2.73
N PHE A 7 51.26 -14.59 -2.86
CA PHE A 7 50.41 -14.41 -4.05
C PHE A 7 51.23 -13.83 -5.22
N PRO A 8 50.90 -14.18 -6.48
CA PRO A 8 51.47 -13.54 -7.67
C PRO A 8 50.77 -12.20 -7.96
N LEU A 9 51.46 -11.25 -8.59
CA LEU A 9 50.78 -10.12 -9.26
C LEU A 9 50.31 -10.61 -10.63
N ILE A 10 49.16 -10.15 -11.10
CA ILE A 10 48.63 -10.51 -12.41
C ILE A 10 48.80 -9.29 -13.33
N MET A 11 49.55 -9.44 -14.42
CA MET A 11 49.75 -8.38 -15.42
C MET A 11 48.79 -8.54 -16.60
N ASN A 12 48.90 -7.68 -17.60
CA ASN A 12 48.11 -7.78 -18.83
C ASN A 12 48.29 -9.16 -19.51
N LYS A 13 47.21 -9.69 -20.09
CA LYS A 13 47.10 -11.06 -20.64
C LYS A 13 47.22 -12.18 -19.58
N ASP A 14 46.78 -11.91 -18.35
CA ASP A 14 46.72 -12.87 -17.24
C ASP A 14 48.07 -13.51 -16.86
N VAL A 15 49.17 -12.79 -17.10
CA VAL A 15 50.52 -13.27 -16.78
C VAL A 15 50.78 -13.14 -15.29
N GLU A 16 51.06 -14.26 -14.62
CA GLU A 16 51.45 -14.29 -13.21
C GLU A 16 52.92 -13.89 -13.00
N VAL A 17 53.13 -12.78 -12.30
CA VAL A 17 54.43 -12.25 -11.90
C VAL A 17 54.76 -12.68 -10.47
N ARG A 18 55.86 -13.44 -10.31
CA ARG A 18 56.29 -14.01 -9.04
C ARG A 18 57.64 -13.48 -8.55
N THR A 19 58.46 -12.94 -9.44
CA THR A 19 59.77 -12.33 -9.12
C THR A 19 59.83 -10.88 -9.59
N ILE A 20 60.82 -10.12 -9.10
CA ILE A 20 61.02 -8.75 -9.57
C ILE A 20 61.49 -8.71 -11.02
N GLU A 21 62.19 -9.75 -11.49
CA GLU A 21 62.57 -9.93 -12.89
C GLU A 21 61.35 -10.14 -13.77
N ASP A 22 60.38 -10.95 -13.32
CA ASP A 22 59.08 -11.11 -14.02
C ASP A 22 58.31 -9.80 -14.05
N LEU A 23 58.36 -9.02 -12.96
CA LEU A 23 57.71 -7.71 -12.85
C LEU A 23 58.28 -6.74 -13.88
N LYS A 24 59.60 -6.70 -14.03
CA LYS A 24 60.28 -5.88 -15.06
C LYS A 24 59.98 -6.36 -16.48
N ARG A 25 59.91 -7.68 -16.69
CA ARG A 25 59.70 -8.28 -18.02
C ARG A 25 58.28 -8.09 -18.55
N TYR A 26 57.28 -8.18 -17.68
CA TYR A 26 55.86 -8.02 -18.02
C TYR A 26 55.31 -6.70 -17.48
N PHE A 27 56.18 -5.70 -17.34
CA PHE A 27 55.87 -4.44 -16.69
C PHE A 27 54.77 -3.71 -17.45
N ASP A 28 53.66 -3.53 -16.77
CA ASP A 28 52.53 -2.75 -17.25
C ASP A 28 52.32 -1.60 -16.28
N ILE A 29 52.64 -0.38 -16.72
CA ILE A 29 52.65 0.78 -15.83
C ILE A 29 51.26 1.06 -15.25
N GLU A 30 50.17 0.73 -15.96
CA GLU A 30 48.82 0.92 -15.46
C GLU A 30 48.56 -0.04 -14.29
N ARG A 31 48.86 -1.33 -14.45
CA ARG A 31 48.73 -2.35 -13.40
C ARG A 31 49.69 -2.15 -12.25
N VAL A 32 50.93 -1.76 -12.52
CA VAL A 32 51.93 -1.52 -11.46
C VAL A 32 51.56 -0.27 -10.66
N THR A 33 51.10 0.79 -11.32
CA THR A 33 50.51 1.95 -10.65
C THR A 33 49.26 1.51 -9.87
N GLU A 34 48.42 0.63 -10.43
CA GLU A 34 47.25 0.12 -9.74
C GLU A 34 47.59 -0.60 -8.43
N TYR A 35 48.55 -1.51 -8.49
CA TYR A 35 49.03 -2.27 -7.35
C TYR A 35 49.77 -1.40 -6.33
N PHE A 36 50.45 -0.35 -6.76
CA PHE A 36 51.03 0.63 -5.86
C PHE A 36 49.93 1.31 -5.03
N LEU A 37 48.86 1.76 -5.69
CA LEU A 37 47.82 2.58 -5.08
C LEU A 37 46.88 1.81 -4.14
N ASN A 38 46.62 0.54 -4.43
CA ASN A 38 45.83 -0.32 -3.55
C ASN A 38 46.70 -1.05 -2.48
N GLY A 39 48.01 -0.77 -2.42
CA GLY A 39 48.93 -1.36 -1.45
C GLY A 39 49.32 -2.82 -1.71
N LYS A 40 48.80 -3.43 -2.79
CA LYS A 40 49.11 -4.82 -3.17
C LYS A 40 50.57 -4.97 -3.60
N LEU A 41 51.16 -3.96 -4.25
CA LEU A 41 52.57 -3.94 -4.63
C LEU A 41 53.48 -3.96 -3.40
N LYS A 42 53.19 -3.09 -2.42
CA LYS A 42 53.91 -3.05 -1.13
C LYS A 42 53.85 -4.39 -0.41
N THR A 43 52.65 -4.95 -0.28
CA THR A 43 52.45 -6.27 0.34
C THR A 43 53.19 -7.37 -0.41
N TRP A 44 53.19 -7.33 -1.75
CA TRP A 44 53.86 -8.31 -2.60
C TRP A 44 55.40 -8.24 -2.46
N LEU A 45 55.95 -7.04 -2.32
CA LEU A 45 57.38 -6.80 -2.06
C LEU A 45 57.77 -7.23 -0.64
N GLU A 46 56.95 -6.90 0.36
CA GLU A 46 57.16 -7.29 1.77
C GLU A 46 57.22 -8.81 1.95
N GLN A 47 56.35 -9.55 1.25
CA GLN A 47 56.36 -11.03 1.27
C GLN A 47 57.65 -11.64 0.68
N ARG A 48 58.44 -10.84 -0.05
CA ARG A 48 59.65 -11.27 -0.77
C ARG A 48 60.93 -10.60 -0.27
N ASN A 49 60.85 -9.76 0.77
CA ASN A 49 61.97 -9.06 1.38
C ASN A 49 62.75 -8.12 0.43
N TYR A 50 62.07 -7.51 -0.54
CA TYR A 50 62.65 -6.49 -1.42
C TYR A 50 62.73 -5.12 -0.72
N ASN A 51 63.60 -5.04 0.30
CA ASN A 51 63.64 -3.93 1.24
C ASN A 51 64.04 -2.59 0.59
N ASN A 52 64.87 -2.61 -0.46
CA ASN A 52 65.30 -1.41 -1.17
C ASN A 52 64.12 -0.77 -1.90
N GLU A 53 63.37 -1.57 -2.64
CA GLU A 53 62.20 -1.18 -3.41
C GLU A 53 61.04 -0.76 -2.49
N ILE A 54 60.87 -1.42 -1.34
CA ILE A 54 59.87 -1.02 -0.33
C ILE A 54 60.14 0.39 0.20
N ASN A 55 61.40 0.74 0.47
CA ASN A 55 61.75 2.07 0.98
C ASN A 55 61.48 3.15 -0.08
N LEU A 56 61.89 2.90 -1.33
CA LEU A 56 61.64 3.81 -2.45
C LEU A 56 60.15 4.00 -2.71
N ILE A 57 59.34 2.95 -2.58
CA ILE A 57 57.89 3.01 -2.76
C ILE A 57 57.19 3.71 -1.59
N LYS A 58 57.69 3.57 -0.35
CA LYS A 58 57.18 4.33 0.81
C LYS A 58 57.42 5.83 0.66
N GLU A 59 58.59 6.23 0.15
CA GLU A 59 58.86 7.64 -0.15
C GLU A 59 57.91 8.21 -1.20
N LEU A 60 57.40 7.37 -2.12
CA LEU A 60 56.38 7.76 -3.10
C LEU A 60 54.96 7.90 -2.51
N GLU A 61 54.67 7.33 -1.34
CA GLU A 61 53.36 7.47 -0.68
C GLU A 61 53.10 8.95 -0.30
N ASP A 62 54.15 9.66 0.14
CA ASP A 62 54.11 11.07 0.60
C ASP A 62 54.49 12.10 -0.48
N TYR A 63 54.74 11.66 -1.72
CA TYR A 63 55.23 12.54 -2.79
C TYR A 63 54.19 13.58 -3.22
N LYS A 64 54.58 14.86 -3.21
CA LYS A 64 53.68 16.01 -3.46
C LYS A 64 53.11 16.04 -4.88
N ASP A 65 53.94 15.77 -5.89
CA ASP A 65 53.51 15.76 -7.29
C ASP A 65 53.09 14.36 -7.71
N LYS A 66 51.82 14.02 -7.42
CA LYS A 66 51.26 12.72 -7.76
C LYS A 66 51.32 12.40 -9.25
N LYS A 67 51.49 13.40 -10.15
CA LYS A 67 51.61 13.21 -11.60
C LYS A 67 52.94 12.60 -12.05
N GLN A 68 53.94 12.55 -11.19
CA GLN A 68 55.24 11.95 -11.51
C GLN A 68 55.40 10.51 -10.98
N ILE A 69 54.43 10.00 -10.22
CA ILE A 69 54.52 8.68 -9.59
C ILE A 69 54.82 7.53 -10.58
N PRO A 70 54.23 7.43 -11.79
CA PRO A 70 54.48 6.36 -12.74
C PRO A 70 55.87 6.46 -13.31
N ASN A 71 56.33 7.68 -13.63
CA ASN A 71 57.71 7.91 -14.06
C ASN A 71 58.69 7.47 -12.96
N LYS A 72 58.37 7.74 -11.70
CA LYS A 72 59.17 7.26 -10.55
C LYS A 72 59.07 5.75 -10.32
N LEU A 73 57.92 5.12 -10.55
CA LEU A 73 57.79 3.66 -10.51
C LEU A 73 58.63 3.02 -11.63
N CYS A 74 58.64 3.60 -12.82
CA CYS A 74 59.53 3.20 -13.92
C CYS A 74 61.00 3.32 -13.52
N GLU A 75 61.41 4.43 -12.88
CA GLU A 75 62.77 4.60 -12.34
C GLU A 75 63.12 3.54 -11.28
N ILE A 76 62.21 3.26 -10.33
CA ILE A 76 62.43 2.27 -9.26
C ILE A 76 62.64 0.86 -9.82
N PHE A 77 61.87 0.49 -10.85
CA PHE A 77 61.96 -0.83 -11.45
C PHE A 77 62.95 -0.90 -12.63
N ASP A 78 63.60 0.22 -12.98
CA ASP A 78 64.55 0.32 -14.09
C ASP A 78 63.93 -0.15 -15.43
N VAL A 79 62.76 0.41 -15.76
CA VAL A 79 62.00 0.08 -16.98
C VAL A 79 61.80 1.35 -17.82
N GLU A 80 62.20 1.31 -19.08
CA GLU A 80 61.93 2.40 -20.03
C GLU A 80 60.46 2.38 -20.45
N TYR A 81 59.63 3.20 -19.79
CA TYR A 81 58.23 3.40 -20.18
C TYR A 81 57.93 4.89 -20.24
N LYS A 82 57.46 5.36 -21.40
CA LYS A 82 57.20 6.78 -21.66
C LYS A 82 55.73 6.95 -22.04
N VAL A 83 54.87 7.23 -21.05
CA VAL A 83 53.46 7.54 -21.31
C VAL A 83 52.98 8.62 -20.35
N ASP A 84 52.25 9.59 -20.90
CA ASP A 84 51.53 10.66 -20.24
C ASP A 84 50.30 10.06 -19.53
N ILE A 85 50.51 9.48 -18.34
CA ILE A 85 49.45 8.79 -17.58
C ILE A 85 48.95 9.73 -16.49
N ASP A 86 47.66 10.07 -16.53
CA ASP A 86 47.04 10.87 -15.48
C ASP A 86 46.81 10.01 -14.22
N ILE A 87 47.78 10.01 -13.30
CA ILE A 87 47.71 9.29 -12.02
C ILE A 87 46.55 9.71 -11.17
N LEU A 88 46.05 10.93 -11.36
CA LEU A 88 44.89 11.38 -10.63
C LEU A 88 43.65 10.56 -11.06
N GLU A 89 43.51 10.27 -12.35
CA GLU A 89 42.46 9.40 -12.88
C GLU A 89 42.62 7.96 -12.38
N MET A 90 43.83 7.40 -12.37
CA MET A 90 44.07 6.05 -11.85
C MET A 90 43.84 5.93 -10.33
N LYS A 91 44.34 6.87 -9.52
CA LYS A 91 44.07 6.93 -8.07
C LYS A 91 42.58 7.00 -7.78
N ASN A 92 41.87 7.82 -8.54
CA ASN A 92 40.42 7.94 -8.38
C ASN A 92 39.71 6.65 -8.77
N LYS A 93 40.08 6.03 -9.90
CA LYS A 93 39.48 4.77 -10.36
C LYS A 93 39.63 3.66 -9.31
N ILE A 94 40.83 3.47 -8.76
CA ILE A 94 41.09 2.43 -7.75
C ILE A 94 40.38 2.72 -6.43
N LYS A 95 40.35 3.99 -6.00
CA LYS A 95 39.58 4.39 -4.83
C LYS A 95 38.10 4.06 -5.01
N ARG A 96 37.55 4.32 -6.19
CA ARG A 96 36.15 4.02 -6.55
C ARG A 96 35.91 2.51 -6.62
N GLU A 97 36.84 1.73 -7.17
CA GLU A 97 36.75 0.26 -7.22
C GLU A 97 36.73 -0.34 -5.81
N ASN A 98 37.59 0.16 -4.92
CA ASN A 98 37.63 -0.29 -3.53
C ASN A 98 36.35 0.09 -2.75
N LEU A 99 35.74 1.24 -3.04
CA LEU A 99 34.46 1.64 -2.46
C LEU A 99 33.31 0.76 -2.98
N LEU A 100 33.27 0.51 -4.30
CA LEU A 100 32.23 -0.31 -4.92
C LEU A 100 32.20 -1.74 -4.37
N LYS A 101 33.39 -2.33 -4.16
CA LYS A 101 33.56 -3.67 -3.55
C LYS A 101 33.02 -3.78 -2.12
N GLN A 102 32.77 -2.68 -1.42
CA GLN A 102 32.11 -2.72 -0.10
C GLN A 102 30.60 -3.01 -0.22
N PHE A 103 30.00 -2.75 -1.39
CA PHE A 103 28.56 -2.83 -1.60
C PHE A 103 28.15 -3.95 -2.56
N THR A 104 29.00 -4.34 -3.50
CA THR A 104 28.67 -5.38 -4.50
C THR A 104 29.93 -6.04 -5.08
N ASP A 105 29.84 -7.34 -5.33
CA ASP A 105 30.85 -8.15 -6.05
C ASP A 105 30.52 -8.30 -7.55
N ASP A 106 29.49 -7.62 -8.05
CA ASP A 106 29.01 -7.76 -9.41
C ASP A 106 29.88 -6.94 -10.40
N GLU A 107 30.66 -7.64 -11.23
CA GLU A 107 31.61 -7.06 -12.17
C GLU A 107 30.97 -6.11 -13.20
N LYS A 108 29.66 -6.22 -13.45
CA LYS A 108 28.94 -5.36 -14.41
C LYS A 108 29.00 -3.87 -14.08
N TRP A 109 29.32 -3.53 -12.83
CA TRP A 109 29.41 -2.15 -12.36
C TRP A 109 30.80 -1.54 -12.54
N LEU A 110 31.84 -2.36 -12.72
CA LEU A 110 33.22 -1.91 -12.94
C LEU A 110 33.35 -1.12 -14.25
N GLU A 111 32.66 -1.56 -15.31
CA GLU A 111 32.62 -0.84 -16.59
C GLU A 111 31.92 0.53 -16.52
N LYS A 112 31.11 0.74 -15.47
CA LYS A 112 30.30 1.94 -15.27
C LYS A 112 30.83 2.81 -14.12
N ILE A 113 32.01 2.50 -13.60
CA ILE A 113 32.47 3.04 -12.33
C ILE A 113 32.61 4.55 -12.32
N ASP A 114 32.97 5.16 -13.44
CA ASP A 114 33.08 6.62 -13.59
C ASP A 114 31.73 7.33 -13.59
N TYR A 115 30.63 6.57 -13.69
CA TYR A 115 29.25 7.04 -13.73
C TYR A 115 28.49 6.77 -12.42
N ILE A 116 29.17 6.23 -11.39
CA ILE A 116 28.59 5.92 -10.07
C ILE A 116 28.82 7.08 -9.09
N ALA A 117 27.77 7.70 -8.57
CA ALA A 117 27.89 8.61 -7.44
C ALA A 117 27.95 7.80 -6.13
N PHE A 118 29.00 8.00 -5.34
CA PHE A 118 29.15 7.38 -4.02
C PHE A 118 28.60 8.23 -2.87
N ASN A 119 28.36 9.52 -3.11
CA ASN A 119 27.82 10.45 -2.13
C ASN A 119 27.08 11.60 -2.82
N GLN A 120 26.40 12.44 -2.03
CA GLN A 120 25.59 13.55 -2.53
C GLN A 120 26.40 14.60 -3.30
N GLU A 121 27.63 14.90 -2.87
CA GLU A 121 28.48 15.90 -3.52
C GLU A 121 28.89 15.44 -4.93
N GLU A 122 29.27 14.17 -5.07
CA GLU A 122 29.58 13.56 -6.37
C GLU A 122 28.37 13.56 -7.30
N LEU A 123 27.17 13.26 -6.76
CA LEU A 123 25.94 13.32 -7.54
C LEU A 123 25.70 14.75 -8.07
N GLU A 124 25.81 15.77 -7.22
CA GLU A 124 25.62 17.17 -7.62
C GLU A 124 26.66 17.63 -8.67
N GLN A 125 27.93 17.24 -8.51
CA GLN A 125 28.97 17.52 -9.49
C GLN A 125 28.68 16.86 -10.85
N MET A 126 28.21 15.61 -10.86
CA MET A 126 27.81 14.90 -12.08
C MET A 126 26.66 15.60 -12.80
N LEU A 127 25.68 16.09 -12.05
CA LEU A 127 24.49 16.76 -12.59
C LEU A 127 24.79 18.18 -13.10
N ASN A 128 25.75 18.88 -12.51
CA ASN A 128 26.14 20.24 -12.90
C ASN A 128 27.08 20.26 -14.12
N ASN A 129 27.97 19.28 -14.28
CA ASN A 129 29.08 19.37 -15.23
C ASN A 129 28.76 18.95 -16.68
N ASN A 130 27.57 18.42 -17.00
CA ASN A 130 27.06 18.30 -18.38
C ASN A 130 25.64 17.71 -18.44
N LYS A 131 24.62 18.56 -18.64
CA LYS A 131 23.19 18.15 -18.70
C LYS A 131 22.85 17.15 -19.81
N GLU A 132 23.67 17.03 -20.86
CA GLU A 132 23.41 16.09 -21.96
C GLU A 132 24.12 14.73 -21.84
N LYS A 133 25.21 14.65 -21.06
CA LYS A 133 26.06 13.44 -20.98
C LYS A 133 25.46 12.37 -20.06
N TYR A 134 24.76 12.77 -18.99
CA TYR A 134 24.28 11.86 -17.96
C TYR A 134 22.75 11.69 -18.01
N LYS A 135 22.26 11.01 -19.06
CA LYS A 135 20.86 10.53 -19.09
C LYS A 135 20.59 9.41 -18.07
N LYS A 136 21.65 8.79 -17.54
CA LYS A 136 21.63 7.76 -16.50
C LYS A 136 22.69 8.06 -15.45
N CYS A 137 22.31 8.06 -14.18
CA CYS A 137 23.19 8.20 -13.03
C CYS A 137 23.09 6.96 -12.16
N TYR A 138 24.22 6.35 -11.84
CA TYR A 138 24.28 5.18 -10.97
C TYR A 138 24.57 5.62 -9.55
N LEU A 139 23.88 5.05 -8.57
CA LEU A 139 23.93 5.48 -7.17
C LEU A 139 24.39 4.32 -6.29
N CYS A 140 25.46 4.52 -5.54
CA CYS A 140 26.01 3.52 -4.63
C CYS A 140 26.27 4.16 -3.26
N GLY A 141 25.35 3.97 -2.33
CA GLY A 141 25.41 4.63 -1.01
C GLY A 141 24.11 4.46 -0.23
N GLU A 142 24.02 5.10 0.93
CA GLU A 142 22.87 4.96 1.83
C GLU A 142 21.68 5.84 1.41
N GLU A 143 21.91 7.15 1.27
CA GLU A 143 20.87 8.14 0.96
C GLU A 143 21.38 9.23 -0.01
N PHE A 144 20.55 9.61 -0.99
CA PHE A 144 20.79 10.71 -1.93
C PHE A 144 19.55 11.60 -2.05
N LYS A 145 19.76 12.90 -2.27
CA LYS A 145 18.70 13.89 -2.46
C LYS A 145 18.56 14.23 -3.94
N VAL A 146 17.32 14.16 -4.45
CA VAL A 146 17.00 14.46 -5.85
C VAL A 146 15.97 15.57 -5.96
N PHE A 147 16.15 16.43 -6.97
CA PHE A 147 15.36 17.64 -7.19
C PHE A 147 14.69 17.62 -8.57
N ASP A 148 13.48 18.17 -8.64
CA ASP A 148 12.64 18.25 -9.86
C ASP A 148 13.21 19.22 -10.92
N LYS A 149 14.09 20.13 -10.52
CA LYS A 149 14.81 21.06 -11.40
C LYS A 149 15.65 20.33 -12.45
N ILE A 150 15.98 19.07 -12.22
CA ILE A 150 16.88 18.27 -13.07
C ILE A 150 16.05 17.29 -13.89
N LYS A 151 15.83 17.65 -15.16
CA LYS A 151 14.96 16.93 -16.10
C LYS A 151 15.74 15.93 -16.96
N ASN A 152 15.05 14.93 -17.52
CA ASN A 152 15.55 13.94 -18.48
C ASN A 152 16.65 13.03 -17.93
N ILE A 153 16.44 12.44 -16.75
CA ILE A 153 17.45 11.63 -16.05
C ILE A 153 16.89 10.32 -15.50
N THR A 154 17.69 9.27 -15.52
CA THR A 154 17.37 7.97 -14.89
C THR A 154 18.33 7.71 -13.72
N TYR A 155 17.82 7.54 -12.52
CA TYR A 155 18.60 7.16 -11.34
C TYR A 155 18.55 5.65 -11.14
N ILE A 156 19.71 5.00 -11.07
CA ILE A 156 19.84 3.54 -11.01
C ILE A 156 20.63 3.17 -9.75
N GLY A 157 20.01 2.46 -8.80
CA GLY A 157 20.69 2.03 -7.58
C GLY A 157 21.55 0.79 -7.83
N VAL A 158 22.81 0.86 -7.43
CA VAL A 158 23.76 -0.26 -7.44
C VAL A 158 23.52 -1.17 -6.24
N ASN A 159 23.32 -0.58 -5.06
CA ASN A 159 23.09 -1.23 -3.77
C ASN A 159 21.67 -1.01 -3.21
N THR A 160 20.71 -0.65 -4.08
CA THR A 160 19.35 -0.26 -3.66
C THR A 160 19.34 0.97 -2.73
N ALA A 161 20.12 1.99 -3.09
CA ALA A 161 20.22 3.26 -2.38
C ALA A 161 18.85 3.94 -2.14
N THR A 162 18.75 4.71 -1.05
CA THR A 162 17.56 5.48 -0.72
C THR A 162 17.61 6.85 -1.38
N LEU A 163 16.53 7.26 -2.04
CA LEU A 163 16.37 8.57 -2.66
C LEU A 163 15.37 9.40 -1.88
N LYS A 164 15.85 10.46 -1.25
CA LYS A 164 15.02 11.49 -0.64
C LYS A 164 14.61 12.53 -1.69
N ILE A 165 13.35 12.51 -2.08
CA ILE A 165 12.82 13.47 -3.05
C ILE A 165 12.57 14.81 -2.37
N ASN A 166 13.07 15.88 -2.97
CA ASN A 166 12.93 17.23 -2.45
C ASN A 166 12.47 18.16 -3.58
N SER A 167 11.20 18.58 -3.52
CA SER A 167 10.63 19.56 -4.46
C SER A 167 10.32 20.85 -3.73
N ASN A 168 10.61 21.98 -4.39
CA ASN A 168 10.14 23.29 -3.93
C ASN A 168 8.65 23.52 -4.26
N ALA A 169 8.04 22.64 -5.07
CA ALA A 169 6.64 22.63 -5.40
C ALA A 169 5.87 21.66 -4.50
N SER A 170 4.55 21.80 -4.44
CA SER A 170 3.66 20.89 -3.70
C SER A 170 3.62 19.47 -4.29
N LEU A 171 4.18 19.26 -5.49
CA LEU A 171 4.19 18.00 -6.23
C LEU A 171 5.51 17.81 -7.00
N PHE A 172 6.15 16.66 -6.82
CA PHE A 172 7.27 16.21 -7.65
C PHE A 172 6.73 15.46 -8.88
N ASP A 173 6.69 16.14 -10.02
CA ASP A 173 6.24 15.56 -11.28
C ASP A 173 7.41 14.92 -12.04
N ALA A 174 7.66 13.65 -11.75
CA ALA A 174 8.70 12.88 -12.42
C ALA A 174 8.39 12.71 -13.93
N LYS A 175 7.11 12.70 -14.30
CA LYS A 175 6.66 12.47 -15.67
C LYS A 175 6.91 13.68 -16.57
N VAL A 176 6.48 14.88 -16.16
CA VAL A 176 6.73 16.14 -16.88
C VAL A 176 8.23 16.41 -16.99
N ASN A 177 8.99 16.03 -15.96
CA ASN A 177 10.43 16.19 -15.95
C ASN A 177 11.19 15.00 -16.57
N ASN A 178 10.50 13.97 -17.06
CA ASN A 178 11.08 12.75 -17.65
C ASN A 178 12.21 12.14 -16.77
N ILE A 179 11.91 11.98 -15.48
CA ILE A 179 12.76 11.40 -14.45
C ILE A 179 12.35 9.94 -14.23
N ARG A 180 13.32 9.02 -14.21
CA ARG A 180 13.09 7.58 -14.02
C ARG A 180 13.92 7.03 -12.87
N PHE A 181 13.44 5.95 -12.26
CA PHE A 181 14.07 5.30 -11.11
C PHE A 181 14.17 3.80 -11.36
N GLU A 182 15.33 3.19 -11.10
CA GLU A 182 15.55 1.74 -11.22
C GLU A 182 16.33 1.23 -10.00
N ASN A 183 15.88 0.16 -9.36
CA ASN A 183 16.53 -0.46 -8.20
C ASN A 183 16.94 0.53 -7.08
N VAL A 184 16.04 1.43 -6.68
CA VAL A 184 16.23 2.40 -5.58
C VAL A 184 15.05 2.33 -4.61
N LYS A 185 15.30 2.66 -3.34
CA LYS A 185 14.24 2.97 -2.37
C LYS A 185 13.92 4.46 -2.47
N ILE A 186 12.66 4.86 -2.37
CA ILE A 186 12.26 6.26 -2.48
C ILE A 186 11.61 6.69 -1.16
N THR A 187 12.08 7.80 -0.60
CA THR A 187 11.50 8.47 0.57
C THR A 187 11.19 9.91 0.20
N SER A 188 10.11 10.48 0.72
CA SER A 188 9.74 11.85 0.39
C SER A 188 8.89 12.48 1.48
N ASP A 189 9.11 13.78 1.71
CA ASP A 189 8.20 14.63 2.49
C ASP A 189 7.16 15.34 1.56
N THR A 190 7.27 15.14 0.24
CA THR A 190 6.46 15.76 -0.84
C THR A 190 5.79 14.71 -1.75
N ASN A 191 4.59 14.99 -2.27
CA ASN A 191 3.82 14.07 -3.13
C ASN A 191 4.57 13.77 -4.46
N ILE A 192 4.46 12.56 -5.01
CA ILE A 192 5.17 12.11 -6.24
C ILE A 192 4.16 11.60 -7.29
N ASP A 193 4.26 12.08 -8.54
CA ASP A 193 3.49 11.53 -9.69
C ASP A 193 4.43 10.80 -10.70
N ALA A 194 4.29 9.49 -10.85
CA ALA A 194 4.89 8.74 -11.96
C ALA A 194 4.04 7.52 -12.42
N LYS A 195 4.36 6.96 -13.60
CA LYS A 195 3.62 5.85 -14.26
C LYS A 195 3.77 4.49 -13.55
N ILE A 196 2.66 3.93 -13.08
CA ILE A 196 2.48 2.62 -12.40
C ILE A 196 3.19 1.41 -13.05
N GLU A 197 3.45 1.41 -14.37
CA GLU A 197 4.11 0.28 -15.05
C GLU A 197 5.64 0.18 -14.83
N GLU A 198 6.33 1.27 -14.51
CA GLU A 198 7.76 1.23 -14.13
C GLU A 198 7.96 0.85 -12.64
N TYR A 199 6.90 0.99 -11.80
CA TYR A 199 6.95 0.70 -10.35
C TYR A 199 7.04 -0.78 -9.99
N LYS A 200 6.71 -1.70 -10.91
CA LYS A 200 6.84 -3.15 -10.65
C LYS A 200 8.29 -3.60 -10.44
N LYS A 201 9.29 -2.74 -10.75
CA LYS A 201 10.72 -3.02 -10.60
C LYS A 201 11.38 -2.30 -9.41
N LEU A 202 10.63 -1.54 -8.61
CA LEU A 202 11.16 -0.72 -7.51
C LEU A 202 10.72 -1.28 -6.16
N ASN A 203 11.70 -1.62 -5.31
CA ASN A 203 11.49 -1.93 -3.89
C ASN A 203 11.23 -0.63 -3.12
N ILE A 204 9.98 -0.18 -3.07
CA ILE A 204 9.57 1.06 -2.40
C ILE A 204 9.12 0.75 -0.96
N ASP A 205 9.55 1.61 -0.03
CA ASP A 205 9.11 1.60 1.36
C ASP A 205 7.94 2.57 1.52
N TYR A 206 6.73 2.00 1.64
CA TYR A 206 5.46 2.71 1.46
C TYR A 206 5.00 3.49 2.71
N GLU A 207 5.69 3.40 3.84
CA GLU A 207 5.24 4.00 5.12
C GLU A 207 5.33 5.53 5.19
N LYS A 208 5.97 6.21 4.21
CA LYS A 208 6.30 7.66 4.31
C LYS A 208 5.72 8.58 3.23
N ILE A 209 4.88 8.10 2.32
CA ILE A 209 4.37 8.94 1.22
C ILE A 209 2.96 9.46 1.54
N ASN A 210 2.81 10.79 1.60
CA ASN A 210 1.54 11.49 1.69
C ASN A 210 1.03 11.77 0.26
N LEU A 211 -0.26 11.56 -0.06
CA LEU A 211 -0.83 11.87 -1.39
C LEU A 211 -2.22 12.49 -1.21
N LYS A 212 -2.44 13.67 -1.82
CA LYS A 212 -3.77 14.29 -1.95
C LYS A 212 -3.94 14.95 -3.34
N ASN A 213 -5.13 14.71 -3.91
CA ASN A 213 -5.77 15.22 -5.15
C ASN A 213 -5.59 14.33 -6.40
N MET A 214 -6.48 13.37 -6.72
CA MET A 214 -7.89 13.40 -7.22
C MET A 214 -8.07 14.00 -8.64
N GLN A 215 -8.36 13.13 -9.62
CA GLN A 215 -9.49 13.25 -10.57
C GLN A 215 -9.66 12.04 -11.52
N ASP A 216 -8.68 11.14 -11.60
CA ASP A 216 -8.81 9.86 -12.29
C ASP A 216 -8.79 8.72 -11.27
N ILE A 217 -9.92 8.05 -11.07
CA ILE A 217 -10.00 6.85 -10.23
C ILE A 217 -9.06 5.79 -10.82
N LYS A 218 -7.91 5.56 -10.20
CA LYS A 218 -7.07 4.38 -10.43
C LYS A 218 -6.32 3.96 -9.17
N TYR A 219 -6.77 2.83 -8.63
CA TYR A 219 -6.11 1.93 -7.67
C TYR A 219 -6.08 2.35 -6.19
N CYS A 220 -6.91 1.66 -5.40
CA CYS A 220 -6.62 1.39 -3.99
C CYS A 220 -5.45 0.42 -3.92
N LYS A 221 -4.41 0.72 -3.14
CA LYS A 221 -3.36 -0.23 -2.78
C LYS A 221 -2.99 -0.07 -1.29
N THR A 222 -3.54 -0.99 -0.49
CA THR A 222 -3.21 -1.40 0.90
C THR A 222 -3.13 -0.37 2.03
N VAL A 223 -4.04 -0.51 3.00
CA VAL A 223 -3.67 -0.94 4.37
C VAL A 223 -4.50 -2.18 4.69
N THR A 224 -3.80 -3.27 4.97
CA THR A 224 -4.31 -4.48 5.61
C THR A 224 -4.68 -4.17 7.05
N ASP A 225 -5.85 -4.69 7.45
CA ASP A 225 -6.46 -4.68 8.80
C ASP A 225 -7.33 -3.44 9.07
N GLY A 226 -8.57 -3.46 8.58
CA GLY A 226 -9.62 -2.58 9.12
C GLY A 226 -10.68 -2.01 8.16
N LEU A 227 -10.59 -2.23 6.84
CA LEU A 227 -11.63 -1.76 5.92
C LEU A 227 -12.95 -2.52 6.17
N ARG A 228 -13.96 -1.84 6.74
CA ARG A 228 -15.22 -2.46 7.17
C ARG A 228 -16.47 -2.10 6.36
N SER A 229 -16.54 -0.99 5.64
CA SER A 229 -17.72 -0.77 4.80
C SER A 229 -17.52 0.14 3.58
N ILE A 230 -18.27 -0.20 2.52
CA ILE A 230 -18.77 0.71 1.50
C ILE A 230 -20.29 0.61 1.63
N SER A 231 -20.91 1.68 2.10
CA SER A 231 -22.33 1.74 2.41
C SER A 231 -23.17 2.31 1.26
N GLY A 232 -24.46 2.02 1.26
CA GLY A 232 -25.31 1.77 0.08
C GLY A 232 -25.60 2.94 -0.86
N SER A 233 -25.72 2.63 -2.16
CA SER A 233 -25.89 3.54 -3.32
C SER A 233 -24.65 4.41 -3.63
N PRO A 234 -24.18 4.45 -4.89
CA PRO A 234 -22.76 4.38 -5.26
C PRO A 234 -22.00 5.70 -5.14
N ASN A 235 -21.96 6.30 -3.96
CA ASN A 235 -21.47 7.67 -3.85
C ASN A 235 -20.41 7.89 -2.77
N THR A 236 -19.98 6.93 -1.96
CA THR A 236 -18.87 7.18 -1.01
C THR A 236 -17.93 5.99 -0.90
N LEU A 237 -16.63 6.26 -0.99
CA LEU A 237 -15.54 5.29 -0.95
C LEU A 237 -14.45 5.79 0.00
N ILE A 238 -13.67 4.89 0.59
CA ILE A 238 -12.45 5.22 1.33
C ILE A 238 -11.26 4.67 0.53
N ASP A 239 -10.22 5.48 0.33
CA ASP A 239 -8.96 5.00 -0.26
C ASP A 239 -7.98 4.44 0.79
N TYR A 240 -6.85 3.92 0.33
CA TYR A 240 -5.82 3.32 1.19
C TYR A 240 -5.16 4.30 2.18
N MET A 241 -5.33 5.61 2.00
CA MET A 241 -4.85 6.64 2.93
C MET A 241 -5.93 7.05 3.94
N GLY A 242 -7.11 6.44 3.88
CA GLY A 242 -8.27 6.83 4.66
C GLY A 242 -8.89 8.15 4.18
N ASN A 243 -8.66 8.56 2.93
CA ASN A 243 -9.39 9.68 2.36
C ASN A 243 -10.77 9.20 1.90
N VAL A 244 -11.79 9.99 2.19
CA VAL A 244 -13.14 9.78 1.70
C VAL A 244 -13.26 10.38 0.29
N HIS A 245 -13.82 9.62 -0.64
CA HIS A 245 -14.14 10.02 -2.00
C HIS A 245 -15.63 9.90 -2.20
N VAL A 246 -16.27 10.99 -2.64
CA VAL A 246 -17.69 10.98 -2.96
C VAL A 246 -17.86 10.95 -4.48
N LEU A 247 -18.54 9.94 -5.00
CA LEU A 247 -18.80 9.75 -6.42
C LEU A 247 -20.27 10.07 -6.74
N GLY A 248 -20.59 10.34 -8.01
CA GLY A 248 -21.98 10.51 -8.44
C GLY A 248 -22.60 11.86 -8.08
N ASN A 249 -23.91 11.89 -7.87
CA ASN A 249 -24.66 13.12 -7.61
C ASN A 249 -24.47 13.57 -6.15
N THR A 250 -23.83 14.73 -5.96
CA THR A 250 -23.53 15.34 -4.66
C THR A 250 -24.38 16.58 -4.36
N ALA A 251 -25.54 16.72 -5.00
CA ALA A 251 -26.40 17.91 -4.91
C ALA A 251 -26.96 18.17 -3.50
N ASN A 252 -26.90 17.20 -2.57
CA ASN A 252 -27.41 17.34 -1.20
C ASN A 252 -26.26 17.45 -0.20
N GLY A 253 -25.15 18.09 -0.60
CA GLY A 253 -24.05 18.43 0.29
C GLY A 253 -23.13 17.26 0.68
N GLU A 254 -23.34 16.06 0.11
CA GLU A 254 -22.45 14.91 0.31
C GLU A 254 -21.01 15.21 -0.14
N GLY A 255 -20.84 16.04 -1.17
CA GLY A 255 -19.55 16.43 -1.73
C GLY A 255 -18.73 17.37 -0.84
N TYR A 256 -19.30 17.94 0.22
CA TYR A 256 -18.59 18.79 1.18
C TYR A 256 -17.90 17.94 2.25
N ILE A 257 -16.90 17.17 1.82
CA ILE A 257 -16.12 16.29 2.71
C ILE A 257 -15.37 17.16 3.74
N PRO A 258 -15.60 16.97 5.05
CA PRO A 258 -14.91 17.73 6.09
C PRO A 258 -13.44 17.31 6.20
N ASN A 259 -12.63 18.14 6.88
CA ASN A 259 -11.30 17.72 7.28
C ASN A 259 -11.41 16.68 8.40
N PHE A 260 -10.66 15.59 8.25
CA PHE A 260 -10.53 14.55 9.27
C PHE A 260 -9.22 14.72 10.03
N ASP A 261 -9.22 14.42 11.32
CA ASP A 261 -8.03 14.49 12.17
C ASP A 261 -7.11 13.27 11.94
N ALA A 262 -7.65 12.19 11.37
CA ALA A 262 -6.92 10.97 11.07
C ALA A 262 -7.56 10.22 9.88
N PRO A 263 -6.83 9.25 9.29
CA PRO A 263 -7.36 8.37 8.25
C PRO A 263 -8.70 7.72 8.64
N ILE A 264 -9.66 7.76 7.72
CA ILE A 264 -10.96 7.09 7.86
C ILE A 264 -10.81 5.58 7.65
N ILE A 265 -11.50 4.80 8.49
CA ILE A 265 -11.52 3.32 8.45
C ILE A 265 -12.92 2.75 8.14
N ASP A 266 -13.97 3.57 8.29
CA ASP A 266 -15.36 3.16 8.03
C ASP A 266 -16.19 4.35 7.51
N VAL A 267 -17.09 4.12 6.55
CA VAL A 267 -17.96 5.18 6.03
C VAL A 267 -19.35 4.66 5.68
N GLU A 268 -20.34 5.32 6.25
CA GLU A 268 -21.74 4.98 6.13
C GLU A 268 -22.50 6.10 5.40
N TYR A 269 -23.32 5.76 4.42
CA TYR A 269 -24.14 6.71 3.67
C TYR A 269 -25.59 6.29 3.64
N GLN A 270 -26.49 7.25 3.92
CA GLN A 270 -27.90 7.07 3.65
C GLN A 270 -28.68 8.40 3.55
N ILE A 271 -29.36 8.63 2.42
CA ILE A 271 -30.26 9.78 2.18
C ILE A 271 -29.59 11.10 2.61
N ALA A 272 -28.46 11.44 1.99
CA ALA A 272 -27.70 12.66 2.31
C ALA A 272 -27.14 12.78 3.75
N LEU A 273 -27.18 11.71 4.54
CA LEU A 273 -26.35 11.57 5.75
C LEU A 273 -25.12 10.74 5.40
N CYS A 274 -23.95 11.35 5.56
CA CYS A 274 -22.67 10.65 5.56
C CYS A 274 -22.15 10.58 7.00
N VAL A 275 -21.62 9.43 7.41
CA VAL A 275 -20.95 9.22 8.69
C VAL A 275 -19.63 8.54 8.43
N ALA A 276 -18.55 9.00 9.05
CA ALA A 276 -17.24 8.38 8.93
C ALA A 276 -16.62 8.12 10.30
N LEU A 277 -15.84 7.04 10.41
CA LEU A 277 -15.07 6.67 11.58
C LEU A 277 -13.59 6.75 11.24
N ASP A 278 -12.79 7.49 12.02
CA ASP A 278 -11.34 7.49 11.86
C ASP A 278 -10.63 6.40 12.68
N LYS A 279 -9.36 6.15 12.36
CA LYS A 279 -8.53 5.14 13.05
C LYS A 279 -8.34 5.40 14.56
N ASN A 280 -8.60 6.63 15.02
CA ASN A 280 -8.55 6.99 16.43
C ASN A 280 -9.89 6.76 17.13
N GLY A 281 -10.92 6.36 16.39
CA GLY A 281 -12.27 6.09 16.86
C GLY A 281 -13.14 7.34 17.00
N LYS A 282 -12.78 8.44 16.32
CA LYS A 282 -13.60 9.65 16.26
C LYS A 282 -14.59 9.55 15.09
N VAL A 283 -15.83 9.97 15.35
CA VAL A 283 -16.93 9.95 14.37
C VAL A 283 -17.14 11.34 13.79
N TYR A 284 -17.32 11.39 12.48
CA TYR A 284 -17.64 12.58 11.69
C TYR A 284 -18.99 12.38 11.02
N GLN A 285 -19.74 13.46 10.83
CA GLN A 285 -20.97 13.42 10.05
C GLN A 285 -21.10 14.66 9.16
N TRP A 286 -21.63 14.49 7.95
CA TRP A 286 -21.86 15.59 7.01
C TRP A 286 -22.98 15.26 6.01
N GLY A 287 -23.30 16.23 5.14
CA GLY A 287 -24.36 16.16 4.14
C GLY A 287 -25.56 17.06 4.46
N ASN A 288 -26.66 16.88 3.75
CA ASN A 288 -27.91 17.63 3.98
C ASN A 288 -28.75 16.92 5.06
N LEU A 289 -28.45 17.27 6.30
CA LEU A 289 -29.05 16.67 7.48
C LEU A 289 -30.38 17.32 7.87
N GLY A 290 -30.59 18.58 7.50
CA GLY A 290 -31.69 19.43 7.99
C GLY A 290 -31.30 20.19 9.26
N TYR A 291 -32.01 21.29 9.56
CA TYR A 291 -31.66 22.22 10.64
C TYR A 291 -31.65 21.59 12.04
N ASP A 292 -32.56 20.65 12.31
CA ASP A 292 -32.75 20.04 13.63
C ASP A 292 -32.08 18.66 13.78
N PHE A 293 -31.23 18.26 12.83
CA PHE A 293 -30.57 16.96 12.92
C PHE A 293 -29.49 16.98 14.01
N PRO A 294 -29.49 16.01 14.95
CA PRO A 294 -28.54 16.00 16.05
C PRO A 294 -27.07 15.99 15.60
N ALA A 295 -26.24 16.81 16.23
CA ALA A 295 -24.80 16.72 16.11
C ALA A 295 -24.25 15.38 16.65
N VAL A 296 -23.07 14.96 16.21
CA VAL A 296 -22.33 13.86 16.87
C VAL A 296 -22.18 14.21 18.36
N PRO A 297 -22.56 13.31 19.30
CA PRO A 297 -22.42 13.58 20.72
C PRO A 297 -20.96 13.91 21.10
N LYS A 298 -20.76 14.98 21.87
CA LYS A 298 -19.42 15.51 22.17
C LYS A 298 -18.57 14.58 23.04
N ASP A 299 -19.22 13.77 23.87
CA ASP A 299 -18.57 12.93 24.89
C ASP A 299 -18.56 11.44 24.49
N LEU A 300 -18.58 11.14 23.18
CA LEU A 300 -18.44 9.76 22.71
C LEU A 300 -17.06 9.20 23.11
N PRO A 301 -17.01 7.99 23.70
CA PRO A 301 -15.77 7.25 23.83
C PRO A 301 -15.21 6.85 22.46
N LYS A 302 -14.04 6.20 22.46
CA LYS A 302 -13.46 5.64 21.25
C LYS A 302 -14.43 4.66 20.58
N ILE A 303 -14.82 4.94 19.35
CA ILE A 303 -15.76 4.13 18.57
C ILE A 303 -14.99 3.09 17.72
N ASN A 304 -15.53 1.88 17.65
CA ASN A 304 -14.98 0.73 16.91
C ASN A 304 -15.77 0.38 15.65
N GLN A 305 -17.06 0.72 15.60
CA GLN A 305 -17.93 0.48 14.44
C GLN A 305 -19.04 1.52 14.42
N ILE A 306 -19.44 1.92 13.21
CA ILE A 306 -20.63 2.73 12.95
C ILE A 306 -21.59 1.96 12.03
N ALA A 307 -22.89 2.26 12.11
CA ALA A 307 -23.90 1.80 11.18
C ALA A 307 -24.99 2.86 11.03
N THR A 308 -25.55 3.02 9.84
CA THR A 308 -26.65 3.96 9.58
C THR A 308 -27.77 3.33 8.76
N ASN A 309 -28.97 3.91 8.78
CA ASN A 309 -30.12 3.39 8.04
C ASN A 309 -30.98 4.51 7.42
N TYR A 310 -32.00 4.13 6.62
CA TYR A 310 -32.82 5.07 5.85
C TYR A 310 -33.66 6.03 6.69
N LYS A 311 -33.74 5.83 8.00
CA LYS A 311 -34.33 6.80 8.92
C LYS A 311 -33.30 7.81 9.44
N LYS A 312 -32.07 7.81 8.89
CA LYS A 312 -30.94 8.64 9.31
C LYS A 312 -30.57 8.43 10.78
N ILE A 313 -30.65 7.20 11.27
CA ILE A 313 -30.26 6.85 12.64
C ILE A 313 -28.87 6.28 12.60
N VAL A 314 -27.97 6.84 13.40
CA VAL A 314 -26.60 6.37 13.55
C VAL A 314 -26.52 5.52 14.81
N ILE A 315 -25.92 4.35 14.67
CA ILE A 315 -25.60 3.43 15.76
C ILE A 315 -24.09 3.28 15.78
N ALA A 316 -23.50 3.34 16.98
CA ALA A 316 -22.07 3.21 17.18
C ALA A 316 -21.78 2.25 18.33
N ILE A 317 -20.72 1.45 18.20
CA ILE A 317 -20.19 0.60 19.27
C ILE A 317 -18.86 1.18 19.74
N ASP A 318 -18.70 1.39 21.04
CA ASP A 318 -17.41 1.82 21.60
C ASP A 318 -16.42 0.66 21.86
N GLU A 319 -15.21 1.00 22.31
CA GLU A 319 -14.15 0.03 22.62
C GLU A 319 -14.53 -1.02 23.69
N PHE A 320 -15.51 -0.70 24.53
CA PHE A 320 -16.05 -1.56 25.57
C PHE A 320 -17.27 -2.37 25.11
N GLY A 321 -17.67 -2.23 23.84
CA GLY A 321 -18.85 -2.89 23.26
C GLY A 321 -20.17 -2.29 23.70
N LYS A 322 -20.18 -1.06 24.22
CA LYS A 322 -21.41 -0.36 24.59
C LYS A 322 -21.96 0.39 23.38
N LEU A 323 -23.29 0.35 23.25
CA LEU A 323 -24.03 1.03 22.18
C LEU A 323 -24.25 2.50 22.48
N HIS A 324 -24.08 3.31 21.44
CA HIS A 324 -24.43 4.72 21.38
C HIS A 324 -25.26 4.96 20.12
N TRP A 325 -26.18 5.91 20.16
CA TRP A 325 -27.01 6.23 18.99
C TRP A 325 -27.46 7.69 18.99
N TRP A 326 -27.71 8.22 17.80
CA TRP A 326 -28.28 9.55 17.58
C TRP A 326 -28.89 9.64 16.18
N GLY A 327 -29.46 10.80 15.83
CA GLY A 327 -29.95 11.10 14.50
C GLY A 327 -31.47 11.17 14.42
N GLY A 328 -32.04 10.53 13.40
CA GLY A 328 -33.43 10.73 12.96
C GLY A 328 -34.51 10.66 14.05
N TYR A 329 -35.65 11.28 13.75
CA TYR A 329 -36.81 11.34 14.64
C TYR A 329 -37.23 9.95 15.12
N GLY A 330 -37.29 9.76 16.44
CA GLY A 330 -37.63 8.48 17.05
C GLY A 330 -36.46 7.51 17.15
N SER A 331 -35.20 7.96 17.05
CA SER A 331 -34.02 7.12 17.28
C SER A 331 -34.08 6.43 18.65
N GLU A 332 -34.54 7.14 19.69
CA GLU A 332 -34.78 6.61 21.02
C GLU A 332 -35.83 5.49 21.04
N ARG A 333 -36.81 5.52 20.14
CA ARG A 333 -37.83 4.47 20.05
C ARG A 333 -37.22 3.15 19.62
N ILE A 334 -36.21 3.16 18.73
CA ILE A 334 -35.48 1.93 18.33
C ILE A 334 -35.02 1.15 19.55
N PHE A 335 -34.51 1.85 20.55
CA PHE A 335 -33.92 1.22 21.73
C PHE A 335 -34.90 1.08 22.90
N LEU A 336 -35.82 2.03 23.07
CA LEU A 336 -36.73 2.10 24.22
C LEU A 336 -38.13 1.53 23.97
N GLY A 337 -38.49 1.26 22.71
CA GLY A 337 -39.85 0.85 22.35
C GLY A 337 -40.75 2.00 21.90
N ASP A 338 -41.82 1.67 21.16
CA ASP A 338 -42.93 2.58 20.89
C ASP A 338 -44.19 2.11 21.66
N TYR A 339 -44.77 3.01 22.45
CA TYR A 339 -45.96 2.72 23.26
C TYR A 339 -47.20 2.38 22.41
N TYR A 340 -47.28 2.91 21.19
CA TYR A 340 -48.46 2.81 20.32
C TYR A 340 -48.48 1.54 19.45
N HIS A 341 -47.34 0.85 19.26
CA HIS A 341 -47.21 -0.28 18.34
C HIS A 341 -46.52 -1.50 18.96
N LYS A 342 -46.91 -1.86 20.19
CA LYS A 342 -46.25 -2.92 21.00
C LYS A 342 -46.14 -4.28 20.32
N GLU A 343 -47.13 -4.70 19.52
CA GLU A 343 -47.14 -6.03 18.89
C GLU A 343 -46.07 -6.21 17.79
N ASN A 344 -45.59 -5.09 17.25
CA ASN A 344 -44.66 -5.01 16.13
C ASN A 344 -43.28 -4.48 16.54
N TRP A 345 -43.05 -4.32 17.85
CA TRP A 345 -41.85 -3.71 18.38
C TRP A 345 -41.15 -4.63 19.37
N LYS A 346 -39.87 -4.94 19.13
CA LYS A 346 -39.00 -5.62 20.09
C LYS A 346 -38.08 -4.59 20.73
N VAL A 347 -38.14 -4.43 22.04
CA VAL A 347 -37.26 -3.51 22.78
C VAL A 347 -35.84 -4.09 22.83
N MET A 348 -34.82 -3.24 22.88
CA MET A 348 -33.44 -3.68 23.07
C MET A 348 -33.36 -4.53 24.35
N PRO A 349 -32.85 -5.78 24.27
CA PRO A 349 -32.67 -6.60 25.46
C PRO A 349 -31.56 -6.04 26.36
N ASP A 350 -31.56 -6.43 27.62
CA ASP A 350 -30.47 -6.11 28.55
C ASP A 350 -29.24 -6.98 28.22
N ILE A 351 -28.37 -6.47 27.35
CA ILE A 351 -27.15 -7.14 26.88
C ILE A 351 -26.02 -6.83 27.87
N LYS A 352 -25.46 -7.87 28.51
CA LYS A 352 -24.37 -7.76 29.50
C LYS A 352 -22.98 -8.04 28.92
N SER A 353 -22.93 -8.68 27.76
CA SER A 353 -21.71 -9.03 27.03
C SER A 353 -21.24 -7.89 26.14
N LYS A 354 -19.96 -7.89 25.77
CA LYS A 354 -19.40 -6.93 24.83
C LYS A 354 -20.00 -7.14 23.45
N ILE A 355 -20.63 -6.12 22.87
CA ILE A 355 -21.08 -6.17 21.48
C ILE A 355 -19.86 -5.94 20.56
N VAL A 356 -19.73 -6.78 19.54
CA VAL A 356 -18.60 -6.78 18.59
C VAL A 356 -18.99 -6.42 17.16
N GLN A 357 -20.27 -6.57 16.82
CA GLN A 357 -20.81 -6.13 15.53
C GLN A 357 -22.25 -5.63 15.68
N VAL A 358 -22.61 -4.60 14.92
CA VAL A 358 -24.00 -4.17 14.68
C VAL A 358 -24.27 -4.02 13.19
N GLU A 359 -25.51 -4.32 12.80
CA GLU A 359 -26.05 -4.07 11.47
C GLU A 359 -27.44 -3.44 11.62
N THR A 360 -27.78 -2.47 10.77
CA THR A 360 -29.12 -1.87 10.80
C THR A 360 -29.69 -1.62 9.42
N HIS A 361 -30.97 -1.92 9.27
CA HIS A 361 -31.76 -1.50 8.12
C HIS A 361 -33.16 -1.06 8.58
N GLY A 362 -33.56 0.13 8.15
CA GLY A 362 -34.80 0.77 8.55
C GLY A 362 -34.97 1.04 10.04
N SER A 363 -35.67 0.17 10.74
CA SER A 363 -35.88 0.28 12.19
C SER A 363 -35.51 -0.98 12.92
N ILE A 364 -34.77 -1.87 12.25
CA ILE A 364 -34.27 -3.10 12.83
C ILE A 364 -32.79 -2.93 13.10
N VAL A 365 -32.36 -3.45 14.24
CA VAL A 365 -30.97 -3.56 14.62
C VAL A 365 -30.68 -5.02 14.91
N LEU A 366 -29.59 -5.52 14.33
CA LEU A 366 -28.96 -6.78 14.71
C LEU A 366 -27.66 -6.47 15.44
N ALA A 367 -27.35 -7.25 16.46
CA ALA A 367 -26.09 -7.17 17.17
C ALA A 367 -25.51 -8.55 17.42
N LEU A 368 -24.19 -8.64 17.41
CA LEU A 368 -23.42 -9.82 17.74
C LEU A 368 -22.56 -9.52 18.96
N ASP A 369 -22.57 -10.39 19.97
CA ASP A 369 -21.68 -10.28 21.12
C ASP A 369 -20.39 -11.12 20.98
N GLU A 370 -19.43 -10.88 21.88
CA GLU A 370 -18.14 -11.56 21.93
C GLU A 370 -18.21 -13.08 22.12
N PHE A 371 -19.37 -13.62 22.53
CA PHE A 371 -19.61 -15.05 22.69
C PHE A 371 -20.32 -15.66 21.47
N GLY A 372 -20.48 -14.88 20.40
CA GLY A 372 -21.12 -15.28 19.17
C GLY A 372 -22.65 -15.39 19.26
N LYS A 373 -23.26 -14.75 20.25
CA LYS A 373 -24.72 -14.70 20.38
C LYS A 373 -25.28 -13.50 19.62
N VAL A 374 -26.33 -13.77 18.84
CA VAL A 374 -27.03 -12.77 18.04
C VAL A 374 -28.22 -12.21 18.81
N TYR A 375 -28.43 -10.90 18.70
CA TYR A 375 -29.56 -10.15 19.23
C TYR A 375 -30.23 -9.37 18.11
N SER A 376 -31.51 -9.09 18.29
CA SER A 376 -32.30 -8.27 17.36
C SER A 376 -33.31 -7.45 18.12
N TRP A 377 -33.52 -6.20 17.72
CA TRP A 377 -34.58 -5.35 18.25
C TRP A 377 -35.04 -4.31 17.23
N GLY A 378 -36.03 -3.51 17.62
CA GLY A 378 -36.63 -2.46 16.82
C GLY A 378 -38.01 -2.82 16.26
N TYR A 379 -38.41 -2.08 15.22
CA TYR A 379 -39.75 -2.17 14.63
C TYR A 379 -39.81 -3.06 13.41
N TYR A 380 -40.79 -3.94 13.41
CA TYR A 380 -41.16 -4.79 12.30
C TYR A 380 -42.60 -4.50 11.86
N ARG A 381 -42.81 -3.93 10.67
CA ARG A 381 -44.16 -3.77 10.11
C ARG A 381 -44.59 -5.05 9.40
N GLU A 382 -45.63 -5.70 9.92
CA GLU A 382 -46.34 -6.77 9.23
C GLU A 382 -47.07 -6.19 8.01
N TYR A 383 -46.65 -6.57 6.81
CA TYR A 383 -47.47 -6.45 5.60
C TYR A 383 -48.20 -7.80 5.44
N THR A 384 -49.44 -7.89 5.94
CA THR A 384 -50.36 -9.06 5.89
C THR A 384 -50.28 -9.86 4.57
N TRP A 385 -50.20 -11.19 4.46
CA TRP A 385 -51.16 -12.26 4.82
C TRP A 385 -50.45 -13.64 4.88
N SER A 386 -49.24 -13.74 5.45
CA SER A 386 -48.54 -15.02 5.65
C SER A 386 -47.61 -14.98 6.88
N GLN A 387 -47.93 -15.81 7.89
CA GLN A 387 -47.14 -16.04 9.12
C GLN A 387 -45.76 -16.71 8.84
N PRO A 388 -44.83 -16.88 9.82
CA PRO A 388 -44.46 -16.07 10.98
C PRO A 388 -42.92 -15.91 11.08
N ASN A 389 -42.16 -15.81 9.98
CA ASN A 389 -40.70 -15.71 10.10
C ASN A 389 -40.28 -14.25 10.29
N LYS A 390 -40.37 -13.76 11.53
CA LYS A 390 -39.93 -12.42 11.86
C LYS A 390 -38.41 -12.40 11.86
N ILE A 391 -37.81 -11.29 11.44
CA ILE A 391 -36.36 -11.07 11.62
C ILE A 391 -35.92 -11.23 13.08
N HIS A 392 -36.86 -11.06 14.01
CA HIS A 392 -36.68 -11.22 15.45
C HIS A 392 -36.68 -12.67 15.94
N ASP A 393 -37.07 -13.62 15.09
CA ASP A 393 -37.13 -15.05 15.40
C ASP A 393 -35.79 -15.70 15.06
N ILE A 394 -34.77 -15.33 15.84
CA ILE A 394 -33.43 -15.88 15.75
C ILE A 394 -33.52 -17.41 15.99
N PRO A 395 -33.01 -18.25 15.07
CA PRO A 395 -33.10 -19.71 15.22
C PRO A 395 -32.51 -20.21 16.54
N ASN A 396 -33.24 -21.11 17.21
CA ASN A 396 -32.74 -21.78 18.40
C ASN A 396 -31.58 -22.72 18.03
N GLY A 397 -30.52 -22.72 18.84
CA GLY A 397 -29.38 -23.63 18.65
C GLY A 397 -28.40 -23.21 17.56
N LEU A 398 -28.37 -21.93 17.18
CA LEU A 398 -27.28 -21.42 16.35
C LEU A 398 -25.92 -21.73 16.99
N PRO A 399 -24.91 -22.14 16.18
CA PRO A 399 -23.52 -22.23 16.63
C PRO A 399 -22.96 -20.86 17.06
N VAL A 400 -21.70 -20.86 17.52
CA VAL A 400 -20.98 -19.61 17.80
C VAL A 400 -20.81 -18.83 16.49
N ILE A 401 -21.49 -17.69 16.40
CA ILE A 401 -21.47 -16.83 15.22
C ILE A 401 -20.28 -15.87 15.30
N LYS A 402 -19.52 -15.72 14.21
CA LYS A 402 -18.39 -14.78 14.10
C LYS A 402 -18.71 -13.53 13.27
N LYS A 403 -19.74 -13.58 12.41
CA LYS A 403 -20.17 -12.43 11.59
C LYS A 403 -21.66 -12.50 11.29
N ILE A 404 -22.31 -11.34 11.23
CA ILE A 404 -23.70 -11.16 10.77
C ILE A 404 -23.75 -10.22 9.56
N ALA A 405 -24.80 -10.32 8.74
CA ALA A 405 -25.12 -9.34 7.70
C ALA A 405 -26.65 -9.21 7.57
N LEU A 406 -27.12 -7.98 7.30
CA LEU A 406 -28.54 -7.65 7.20
C LEU A 406 -28.89 -7.11 5.81
N GLY A 407 -29.81 -7.78 5.10
CA GLY A 407 -30.39 -7.29 3.85
C GLY A 407 -31.53 -6.30 4.08
N MET A 408 -31.83 -5.47 3.08
CA MET A 408 -32.88 -4.45 3.11
C MET A 408 -34.28 -5.04 3.30
N ASP A 409 -34.55 -6.16 2.65
CA ASP A 409 -35.75 -7.01 2.73
C ASP A 409 -35.76 -7.88 4.00
N LYS A 410 -34.98 -7.49 5.02
CA LYS A 410 -35.01 -8.09 6.37
C LYS A 410 -34.64 -9.57 6.38
N SER A 411 -33.80 -10.00 5.45
CA SER A 411 -33.09 -11.28 5.48
C SER A 411 -31.78 -11.14 6.22
N VAL A 412 -31.40 -12.18 6.96
CA VAL A 412 -30.17 -12.22 7.74
C VAL A 412 -29.27 -13.33 7.24
N LEU A 413 -27.98 -13.05 7.16
CA LEU A 413 -26.93 -14.06 7.06
C LEU A 413 -26.14 -14.06 8.37
N ALA A 414 -25.78 -15.24 8.85
CA ALA A 414 -24.83 -15.42 9.94
C ALA A 414 -23.78 -16.45 9.56
N LEU A 415 -22.53 -16.15 9.86
CA LEU A 415 -21.38 -17.01 9.58
C LEU A 415 -20.82 -17.51 10.91
N ASP A 416 -20.67 -18.82 11.06
CA ASP A 416 -20.10 -19.43 12.26
C ASP A 416 -18.58 -19.66 12.17
N GLU A 417 -17.98 -20.06 13.30
CA GLU A 417 -16.55 -20.34 13.40
C GLU A 417 -16.08 -21.48 12.48
N ASN A 418 -16.97 -22.41 12.13
CA ASN A 418 -16.70 -23.54 11.23
C ASN A 418 -16.86 -23.18 9.74
N GLY A 419 -17.11 -21.91 9.43
CA GLY A 419 -17.27 -21.44 8.06
C GLY A 419 -18.61 -21.81 7.44
N MET A 420 -19.61 -22.18 8.23
CA MET A 420 -20.96 -22.47 7.75
C MET A 420 -21.83 -21.21 7.79
N VAL A 421 -22.66 -21.05 6.76
CA VAL A 421 -23.58 -19.93 6.64
C VAL A 421 -24.99 -20.35 7.04
N HIS A 422 -25.61 -19.55 7.90
CA HIS A 422 -26.99 -19.70 8.35
C HIS A 422 -27.81 -18.50 7.87
N SER A 423 -29.10 -18.70 7.62
CA SER A 423 -29.99 -17.60 7.21
C SER A 423 -31.37 -17.70 7.88
N TRP A 424 -31.97 -16.54 8.15
CA TRP A 424 -33.35 -16.41 8.62
C TRP A 424 -33.92 -15.04 8.24
N GLY A 425 -35.17 -14.77 8.64
CA GLY A 425 -35.89 -13.55 8.34
C GLY A 425 -37.04 -13.77 7.37
N GLU A 426 -37.47 -12.68 6.72
CA GLU A 426 -38.68 -12.67 5.89
C GLU A 426 -38.49 -13.57 4.66
N LYS A 427 -39.41 -14.53 4.49
CA LYS A 427 -39.43 -15.41 3.32
C LYS A 427 -40.12 -14.71 2.15
N TYR A 428 -39.38 -14.43 1.09
CA TYR A 428 -39.88 -13.88 -0.17
C TYR A 428 -39.21 -14.56 -1.36
N GLU A 429 -39.69 -14.26 -2.57
CA GLU A 429 -39.06 -14.70 -3.81
C GLU A 429 -37.68 -14.03 -3.94
N GLY A 430 -36.67 -14.59 -3.28
CA GLY A 430 -35.32 -14.04 -3.23
C GLY A 430 -34.56 -14.25 -1.93
N SER A 431 -35.19 -14.80 -0.89
CA SER A 431 -34.52 -15.14 0.37
C SER A 431 -33.27 -16.01 0.17
N PRO A 432 -32.27 -15.92 1.06
CA PRO A 432 -31.07 -16.73 0.96
C PRO A 432 -31.37 -18.24 0.97
N ILE A 433 -30.88 -18.94 -0.05
CA ILE A 433 -30.81 -20.39 -0.19
C ILE A 433 -29.36 -20.78 0.02
N ILE A 434 -29.06 -21.41 1.16
CA ILE A 434 -27.72 -21.90 1.48
C ILE A 434 -27.53 -23.28 0.82
N PRO A 435 -26.61 -23.43 -0.16
CA PRO A 435 -26.29 -24.74 -0.71
C PRO A 435 -25.64 -25.65 0.35
N ASN A 436 -25.96 -26.94 0.33
CA ASN A 436 -25.40 -27.92 1.27
C ASN A 436 -23.90 -28.19 1.03
N ASP A 437 -23.38 -27.82 -0.14
CA ASP A 437 -22.04 -28.08 -0.63
C ASP A 437 -21.16 -26.81 -0.66
N LEU A 438 -21.52 -25.77 0.11
CA LEU A 438 -20.65 -24.60 0.24
C LEU A 438 -19.30 -24.99 0.84
N PRO A 439 -18.18 -24.49 0.26
CA PRO A 439 -16.86 -24.62 0.86
C PRO A 439 -16.75 -23.76 2.13
N PHE A 440 -15.62 -23.84 2.83
CA PHE A 440 -15.38 -23.05 4.04
C PHE A 440 -15.48 -21.54 3.75
N ILE A 441 -16.48 -20.90 4.35
CA ILE A 441 -16.76 -19.47 4.15
C ILE A 441 -15.96 -18.62 5.14
N VAL A 442 -15.30 -17.60 4.61
CA VAL A 442 -14.51 -16.64 5.38
C VAL A 442 -15.22 -15.29 5.55
N ASP A 443 -16.16 -14.96 4.66
CA ASP A 443 -16.89 -13.69 4.71
C ASP A 443 -18.31 -13.77 4.15
N ILE A 444 -19.20 -12.90 4.61
CA ILE A 444 -20.60 -12.77 4.16
C ILE A 444 -21.04 -11.29 4.06
N THR A 445 -21.90 -10.98 3.10
CA THR A 445 -22.55 -9.66 2.96
C THR A 445 -23.81 -9.75 2.11
N PHE A 446 -24.59 -8.66 2.06
CA PHE A 446 -25.58 -8.43 1.00
C PHE A 446 -25.06 -7.43 -0.03
N PHE A 447 -25.42 -7.62 -1.30
CA PHE A 447 -25.29 -6.60 -2.33
C PHE A 447 -26.49 -5.65 -2.26
N ASN A 448 -26.26 -4.46 -1.69
CA ASN A 448 -27.31 -3.56 -1.20
C ASN A 448 -28.25 -3.00 -2.27
N GLU A 449 -27.93 -3.04 -3.57
CA GLU A 449 -28.89 -2.55 -4.58
C GLU A 449 -30.12 -3.45 -4.73
N ARG A 450 -30.04 -4.73 -4.34
CA ARG A 450 -31.05 -5.76 -4.63
C ARG A 450 -31.14 -6.91 -3.61
N ASP A 451 -30.52 -6.77 -2.45
CA ASP A 451 -30.45 -7.80 -1.42
C ASP A 451 -29.99 -9.16 -1.91
N ILE A 452 -28.96 -9.18 -2.76
CA ILE A 452 -28.37 -10.44 -3.21
C ILE A 452 -27.40 -10.92 -2.11
N PRO A 453 -27.66 -12.06 -1.46
CA PRO A 453 -26.78 -12.59 -0.43
C PRO A 453 -25.51 -13.18 -1.05
N LEU A 454 -24.36 -12.77 -0.53
CA LEU A 454 -23.04 -13.17 -1.01
C LEU A 454 -22.22 -13.82 0.11
N ALA A 455 -21.40 -14.80 -0.26
CA ALA A 455 -20.40 -15.41 0.61
C ALA A 455 -19.05 -15.51 -0.10
N LEU A 456 -17.96 -15.29 0.62
CA LEU A 456 -16.58 -15.43 0.15
C LEU A 456 -15.98 -16.69 0.77
N ASP A 457 -15.43 -17.58 -0.04
CA ASP A 457 -14.72 -18.76 0.45
C ASP A 457 -13.22 -18.51 0.66
N GLU A 458 -12.55 -19.44 1.35
CA GLU A 458 -11.10 -19.37 1.61
C GLU A 458 -10.20 -19.37 0.35
N SER A 459 -10.74 -19.82 -0.79
CA SER A 459 -10.06 -19.76 -2.09
C SER A 459 -10.13 -18.37 -2.73
N GLY A 460 -10.92 -17.48 -2.14
CA GLY A 460 -11.19 -16.12 -2.61
C GLY A 460 -12.31 -16.04 -3.66
N LYS A 461 -13.14 -17.07 -3.79
CA LYS A 461 -14.27 -17.12 -4.73
C LYS A 461 -15.55 -16.66 -4.04
N VAL A 462 -16.33 -15.86 -4.77
CA VAL A 462 -17.64 -15.37 -4.32
C VAL A 462 -18.75 -16.31 -4.77
N HIS A 463 -19.60 -16.69 -3.82
CA HIS A 463 -20.81 -17.49 -4.00
C HIS A 463 -22.03 -16.61 -3.80
N ILE A 464 -23.02 -16.80 -4.67
CA ILE A 464 -24.32 -16.13 -4.56
C ILE A 464 -25.29 -17.12 -3.96
N LEU A 465 -25.86 -16.74 -2.83
CA LEU A 465 -26.67 -17.62 -2.00
C LEU A 465 -28.16 -17.42 -2.24
N GLY A 466 -28.59 -16.94 -3.40
CA GLY A 466 -30.00 -16.62 -3.69
C GLY A 466 -30.19 -15.22 -4.27
N GLY A 467 -31.41 -14.70 -4.15
CA GLY A 467 -31.83 -13.41 -4.71
C GLY A 467 -33.06 -13.52 -5.62
N PRO A 468 -33.87 -12.45 -5.78
CA PRO A 468 -35.05 -12.47 -6.64
C PRO A 468 -34.69 -12.87 -8.07
N LYS A 469 -35.52 -13.71 -8.72
CA LYS A 469 -35.24 -14.21 -10.09
C LYS A 469 -35.00 -13.07 -11.09
N ASP A 470 -35.80 -12.01 -11.00
CA ASP A 470 -35.66 -10.84 -11.86
C ASP A 470 -34.36 -10.08 -11.59
N SER A 471 -33.94 -9.98 -10.33
CA SER A 471 -32.64 -9.41 -9.95
C SER A 471 -31.49 -10.28 -10.48
N LEU A 472 -31.53 -11.59 -10.28
CA LEU A 472 -30.50 -12.51 -10.78
C LEU A 472 -30.38 -12.48 -12.31
N LYS A 473 -31.52 -12.37 -13.02
CA LYS A 473 -31.55 -12.25 -14.48
C LYS A 473 -31.07 -10.88 -14.96
N PHE A 474 -31.52 -9.80 -14.33
CA PHE A 474 -31.15 -8.43 -14.72
C PHE A 474 -29.65 -8.17 -14.50
N TYR A 475 -29.07 -8.78 -13.47
CA TYR A 475 -27.65 -8.61 -13.12
C TYR A 475 -26.80 -9.84 -13.48
N SER A 476 -27.27 -10.75 -14.33
CA SER A 476 -26.57 -12.00 -14.66
C SER A 476 -25.12 -11.77 -15.07
N ASN A 477 -24.86 -10.76 -15.92
CA ASN A 477 -23.51 -10.41 -16.36
C ASN A 477 -22.64 -9.86 -15.21
N LYS A 478 -23.22 -9.04 -14.32
CA LYS A 478 -22.50 -8.50 -13.13
C LYS A 478 -22.20 -9.60 -12.11
N ILE A 479 -23.13 -10.53 -11.95
CA ILE A 479 -23.03 -11.74 -11.12
C ILE A 479 -21.94 -12.68 -11.66
N GLU A 480 -21.87 -12.88 -12.97
CA GLU A 480 -20.79 -13.64 -13.59
C GLU A 480 -19.44 -12.95 -13.42
N ASN A 481 -19.39 -11.63 -13.53
CA ASN A 481 -18.19 -10.87 -13.22
C ASN A 481 -17.75 -11.05 -11.76
N PHE A 482 -18.69 -11.10 -10.80
CA PHE A 482 -18.43 -11.42 -9.39
C PHE A 482 -17.78 -12.80 -9.21
N LYS A 483 -18.25 -13.81 -9.95
CA LYS A 483 -17.67 -15.17 -9.92
C LYS A 483 -16.27 -15.24 -10.53
N ASN A 484 -15.94 -14.29 -11.41
CA ASN A 484 -14.68 -14.21 -12.14
C ASN A 484 -13.72 -13.15 -11.57
N LEU A 485 -13.99 -12.63 -10.37
CA LEU A 485 -13.07 -11.71 -9.71
C LEU A 485 -11.75 -12.43 -9.35
N PRO A 486 -10.61 -11.70 -9.36
CA PRO A 486 -9.36 -12.20 -8.78
C PRO A 486 -9.58 -12.61 -7.32
N LYS A 487 -8.70 -13.47 -6.80
CA LYS A 487 -8.78 -14.00 -5.43
C LYS A 487 -9.04 -12.88 -4.40
N LEU A 488 -10.26 -12.81 -3.88
CA LEU A 488 -10.64 -11.79 -2.91
C LEU A 488 -10.22 -12.21 -1.50
N LYS A 489 -9.77 -11.23 -0.71
CA LYS A 489 -9.50 -11.35 0.72
C LYS A 489 -10.67 -10.81 1.56
N TYR A 490 -11.36 -9.79 1.08
CA TYR A 490 -12.48 -9.14 1.79
C TYR A 490 -13.66 -8.88 0.87
N LEU A 491 -14.87 -8.96 1.40
CA LEU A 491 -16.12 -8.71 0.68
C LEU A 491 -16.87 -7.52 1.29
N TYR A 492 -17.51 -6.72 0.45
CA TYR A 492 -18.38 -5.61 0.89
C TYR A 492 -19.60 -5.46 -0.03
N SER A 493 -20.53 -4.58 0.36
CA SER A 493 -21.87 -4.50 -0.25
C SER A 493 -21.93 -4.13 -1.74
N ALA A 494 -20.80 -3.74 -2.35
CA ALA A 494 -20.71 -3.35 -3.76
C ALA A 494 -19.51 -3.99 -4.50
N GLY A 495 -18.85 -4.99 -3.91
CA GLY A 495 -17.62 -5.55 -4.46
C GLY A 495 -16.74 -6.32 -3.47
N GLY A 496 -15.44 -6.36 -3.74
CA GLY A 496 -14.46 -6.94 -2.83
C GLY A 496 -13.03 -6.43 -3.07
N ILE A 497 -12.13 -6.85 -2.19
CA ILE A 497 -10.72 -6.45 -2.19
C ILE A 497 -9.86 -7.71 -2.27
N ASP A 498 -8.86 -7.74 -3.15
CA ASP A 498 -7.92 -8.87 -3.25
C ASP A 498 -6.78 -8.84 -2.21
N GLU A 499 -5.95 -9.88 -2.21
CA GLU A 499 -4.79 -9.99 -1.31
C GLU A 499 -3.73 -8.88 -1.51
N PHE A 500 -3.79 -8.17 -2.64
CA PHE A 500 -2.90 -7.05 -2.97
C PHE A 500 -3.54 -5.67 -2.67
N GLY A 501 -4.77 -5.65 -2.15
CA GLY A 501 -5.50 -4.43 -1.82
C GLY A 501 -6.21 -3.77 -3.00
N ASN A 502 -6.33 -4.44 -4.16
CA ASN A 502 -7.06 -3.91 -5.31
C ASN A 502 -8.57 -3.98 -5.05
N LEU A 503 -9.27 -2.87 -5.34
CA LEU A 503 -10.72 -2.74 -5.17
C LEU A 503 -11.45 -3.14 -6.46
N TYR A 504 -12.42 -4.04 -6.34
CA TYR A 504 -13.26 -4.49 -7.45
C TYR A 504 -14.71 -4.07 -7.21
N ASN A 505 -15.19 -3.09 -7.97
CA ASN A 505 -16.59 -2.62 -7.90
C ASN A 505 -17.42 -3.23 -9.04
N VAL A 506 -18.61 -3.70 -8.71
CA VAL A 506 -19.46 -4.47 -9.62
C VAL A 506 -20.35 -3.59 -10.50
N ASN A 507 -20.56 -2.33 -10.14
CA ASN A 507 -21.48 -1.43 -10.83
C ASN A 507 -20.91 -0.71 -12.06
N ARG A 508 -19.61 -0.80 -12.35
CA ARG A 508 -18.97 -0.04 -13.45
C ARG A 508 -17.93 -0.83 -14.25
N ILE A 509 -18.32 -1.98 -14.77
CA ILE A 509 -17.61 -2.62 -15.89
C ILE A 509 -18.62 -2.85 -17.00
N GLU A 510 -18.96 -1.77 -17.72
CA GLU A 510 -19.43 -1.71 -19.11
C GLU A 510 -20.05 -0.33 -19.40
N GLU A 511 -19.21 0.70 -19.40
CA GLU A 511 -19.29 1.80 -20.37
C GLU A 511 -18.00 2.59 -20.23
N ARG A 512 -17.36 2.85 -21.38
CA ARG A 512 -16.09 3.58 -21.49
C ARG A 512 -16.12 4.83 -20.61
N LEU A 513 -15.11 5.03 -19.77
CA LEU A 513 -14.63 6.36 -19.39
C LEU A 513 -14.14 7.09 -20.67
N LYS A 514 -15.06 7.41 -21.59
CA LYS A 514 -14.93 8.56 -22.47
C LYS A 514 -15.39 9.74 -21.65
N VAL A 515 -14.44 10.39 -21.01
CA VAL A 515 -14.61 11.75 -20.50
C VAL A 515 -15.08 12.60 -21.68
N MET A 516 -16.35 12.99 -21.71
CA MET A 516 -16.79 14.12 -22.51
C MET A 516 -16.30 15.37 -21.81
N ILE A 517 -15.35 16.04 -22.46
CA ILE A 517 -14.92 17.41 -22.18
C ILE A 517 -16.15 18.32 -22.34
N PRO A 518 -16.56 19.11 -21.33
CA PRO A 518 -17.42 20.25 -21.59
C PRO A 518 -16.57 21.31 -22.31
N TYR A 519 -16.99 21.65 -23.52
CA TYR A 519 -16.50 22.81 -24.24
C TYR A 519 -16.81 24.10 -23.47
N ARG A 520 -15.78 24.95 -23.38
CA ARG A 520 -15.70 26.37 -22.98
C ARG A 520 -15.70 26.69 -21.50
#